data_AF-A0A7L4JJ23-F1
#
_entry.id   AF-A0A7L4JJ23-F1
#
_cell.length_a   1.000
_cell.length_b   1.000
_cell.length_c   1.000
_cell.angle_alpha   90.00
_cell.angle_beta   90.00
_cell.angle_gamma   90.00
#
_symmetry.space_group_name_H-M   'P 1'
#
loop_
_entity.id
_entity.type
_entity.pdbx_description
1 polymer ?
#
loop_
_entity_poly.entity_id
_entity_poly.type
_entity_poly.pdbx_seq_one_letter_code
_entity_poly.pdbx_strand_id
1 'polypeptide(L)'
;QQVKLSSPDYKGRSQDEAVADFLKRIECYKATYEPLDDELDSGLSYIKIFDVGVRYLANRVQGHVQSRIVYYLMNIHVTPRTIYLSRHGESQLNLRGRIG
;
A
#
# COMPACT_ATOMS: atom_id res chain seq x y z
N GLN A 1 -0.61 13.63 3.76
CA GLN A 1 -1.43 14.26 2.69
C GLN A 1 -2.58 13.33 2.34
N GLN A 2 -3.81 13.85 2.26
CA GLN A 2 -4.99 13.07 1.86
C GLN A 2 -5.04 12.94 0.33
N VAL A 3 -4.49 11.83 -0.19
CA VAL A 3 -4.24 11.60 -1.63
C VAL A 3 -5.51 11.70 -2.49
N LYS A 4 -6.68 11.39 -1.93
CA LYS A 4 -7.96 11.39 -2.65
C LYS A 4 -8.51 12.80 -2.92
N LEU A 5 -8.23 13.77 -2.06
CA LEU A 5 -8.71 15.15 -2.22
C LEU A 5 -7.79 15.98 -3.14
N SER A 6 -6.55 15.54 -3.31
CA SER A 6 -5.63 16.09 -4.31
C SER A 6 -5.76 15.45 -5.69
N SER A 7 -6.79 14.61 -5.90
CA SER A 7 -7.08 13.99 -7.20
C SER A 7 -7.45 15.05 -8.25
N PRO A 8 -7.08 14.85 -9.53
CA PRO A 8 -7.58 15.68 -10.63
C PRO A 8 -9.11 15.82 -10.67
N ASP A 9 -9.85 14.84 -10.15
CA ASP A 9 -11.31 14.82 -10.07
C ASP A 9 -11.90 16.02 -9.29
N TYR A 10 -11.15 16.59 -8.35
CA TYR A 10 -11.59 17.69 -7.49
C TYR A 10 -10.87 19.01 -7.79
N LYS A 11 -10.26 19.16 -8.97
CA LYS A 11 -9.57 20.38 -9.37
C LYS A 11 -10.53 21.59 -9.34
N GLY A 12 -10.14 22.63 -8.61
CA GLY A 12 -10.94 23.86 -8.47
C GLY A 12 -12.15 23.73 -7.53
N ARG A 13 -12.29 22.60 -6.83
CA ARG A 13 -13.30 22.41 -5.79
C ARG A 13 -12.73 22.70 -4.41
N SER A 14 -13.60 23.10 -3.48
CA SER A 14 -13.23 23.23 -2.07
C SER A 14 -12.97 21.85 -1.47
N GLN A 15 -12.17 21.79 -0.40
CA GLN A 15 -11.86 20.53 0.27
C GLN A 15 -13.13 19.88 0.87
N ASP A 16 -14.04 20.69 1.42
CA ASP A 16 -15.29 20.21 2.03
C ASP A 16 -16.24 19.60 0.99
N GLU A 17 -16.36 20.22 -0.19
CA GLU A 17 -17.13 19.66 -1.31
C GLU A 17 -16.54 18.32 -1.76
N ALA A 18 -15.21 18.26 -1.88
CA ALA A 18 -14.51 17.04 -2.29
C ALA A 18 -14.71 15.89 -1.29
N VAL A 19 -14.63 16.18 0.02
CA VAL A 19 -14.88 15.17 1.07
C VAL A 19 -16.33 14.67 1.02
N ALA A 20 -17.30 15.59 0.93
CA ALA A 20 -18.71 15.24 0.91
C ALA A 20 -19.08 14.37 -0.30
N ASP A 21 -18.57 14.72 -1.48
CA ASP A 21 -18.76 13.92 -2.69
C ASP A 21 -18.06 12.55 -2.59
N PHE A 22 -16.83 12.52 -2.08
CA PHE A 22 -16.08 11.27 -1.94
C PHE A 22 -16.75 10.28 -0.98
N LEU A 23 -17.35 10.77 0.12
CA LEU A 23 -18.13 9.93 1.03
C LEU A 23 -19.38 9.35 0.33
N LYS A 24 -20.11 10.15 -0.45
CA LYS A 24 -21.24 9.65 -1.26
C LYS A 24 -20.78 8.56 -2.23
N ARG A 25 -19.63 8.75 -2.87
CA ARG A 25 -19.06 7.77 -3.79
C ARG A 25 -18.74 6.45 -3.08
N ILE A 26 -18.22 6.48 -1.85
CA ILE A 26 -18.02 5.26 -1.03
C ILE A 26 -19.37 4.56 -0.78
N GLU A 27 -20.41 5.29 -0.41
CA GLU A 27 -21.74 4.71 -0.18
C GLU A 27 -22.31 4.05 -1.46
N CYS A 28 -22.08 4.64 -2.64
CA CYS A 28 -22.48 4.01 -3.90
C CYS A 28 -21.81 2.65 -4.12
N TYR A 29 -20.52 2.51 -3.82
CA TYR A 29 -19.82 1.22 -3.96
C TYR A 29 -20.25 0.20 -2.91
N LYS A 30 -20.60 0.64 -1.69
CA LYS A 30 -21.10 -0.27 -0.65
C LYS A 30 -22.36 -1.02 -1.08
N ALA A 31 -23.22 -0.40 -1.89
CA ALA A 31 -24.49 -1.00 -2.32
C ALA A 31 -24.30 -2.28 -3.14
N THR A 32 -23.14 -2.47 -3.79
CA THR A 32 -22.86 -3.62 -4.66
C THR A 32 -21.56 -4.33 -4.31
N TYR A 33 -20.92 -3.98 -3.20
CA TYR A 33 -19.63 -4.54 -2.84
C TYR A 33 -19.81 -5.93 -2.22
N GLU A 34 -19.38 -6.94 -2.95
CA GLU A 34 -19.25 -8.31 -2.45
C GLU A 34 -17.78 -8.56 -2.11
N PRO A 35 -17.41 -8.64 -0.82
CA PRO A 35 -16.05 -8.98 -0.46
C PRO A 35 -15.75 -10.42 -0.88
N LEU A 36 -14.46 -10.70 -1.16
CA LEU A 36 -14.00 -12.08 -1.29
C LEU A 36 -14.49 -12.89 -0.09
N ASP A 37 -14.97 -14.10 -0.34
CA ASP A 37 -15.50 -15.02 0.65
C ASP A 37 -14.46 -16.12 0.95
N ASP A 38 -14.51 -16.72 2.14
CA ASP A 38 -13.52 -17.75 2.51
C ASP A 38 -13.91 -19.15 1.98
N GLU A 39 -15.21 -19.40 1.81
CA GLU A 39 -15.76 -20.69 1.37
C GLU A 39 -16.01 -20.69 -0.14
N LEU A 40 -16.77 -19.71 -0.65
CA LEU A 40 -17.14 -19.60 -2.06
C LEU A 40 -15.91 -19.38 -2.95
N ASP A 41 -14.96 -18.56 -2.50
CA ASP A 41 -13.72 -18.26 -3.23
C ASP A 41 -12.52 -19.10 -2.77
N SER A 42 -12.77 -20.21 -2.05
CA SER A 42 -11.72 -21.09 -1.53
C SER A 42 -10.77 -21.60 -2.63
N GLY A 43 -11.22 -21.62 -3.88
CA GLY A 43 -10.46 -21.98 -5.08
C GLY A 43 -9.39 -20.98 -5.52
N LEU A 44 -9.49 -19.71 -5.12
CA LEU A 44 -8.69 -18.60 -5.62
C LEU A 44 -7.45 -18.31 -4.77
N SER A 45 -6.37 -17.83 -5.40
CA SER A 45 -5.19 -17.33 -4.70
C SER A 45 -5.35 -15.83 -4.37
N TYR A 46 -5.41 -15.47 -3.09
CA TYR A 46 -5.57 -14.07 -2.68
C TYR A 46 -4.97 -13.76 -1.30
N ILE A 47 -4.81 -12.47 -1.01
CA ILE A 47 -4.54 -11.96 0.33
C ILE A 47 -5.58 -10.88 0.70
N LYS A 48 -6.25 -11.05 1.84
CA LYS A 48 -7.10 -10.04 2.48
C LYS A 48 -6.32 -9.38 3.61
N ILE A 49 -6.25 -8.05 3.58
CA ILE A 49 -5.59 -7.23 4.59
C ILE A 49 -6.68 -6.50 5.37
N PHE A 50 -6.75 -6.74 6.67
CA PHE A 50 -7.74 -6.13 7.55
C PHE A 50 -7.11 -5.00 8.35
N ASP A 51 -7.86 -3.91 8.50
CA ASP A 51 -7.54 -2.80 9.39
C ASP A 51 -6.11 -2.28 9.23
N VAL A 52 -5.71 -2.01 7.98
CA VAL A 52 -4.38 -1.45 7.65
C VAL A 52 -3.22 -2.35 8.13
N GLY A 53 -3.40 -3.67 8.06
CA GLY A 53 -2.34 -4.63 8.32
C GLY A 53 -2.29 -5.17 9.75
N VAL A 54 -3.35 -4.99 10.54
CA VAL A 54 -3.49 -5.62 11.86
C VAL A 54 -3.67 -7.13 11.72
N ARG A 55 -4.40 -7.58 10.70
CA ARG A 55 -4.63 -9.00 10.41
C ARG A 55 -4.54 -9.27 8.92
N TYR A 56 -4.06 -10.45 8.58
CA TYR A 56 -3.92 -10.94 7.21
C TYR A 56 -4.60 -12.30 7.07
N LEU A 57 -5.24 -12.54 5.94
CA LEU A 57 -5.69 -13.86 5.51
C LEU A 57 -5.15 -14.10 4.12
N ALA A 58 -4.30 -15.13 3.96
CA ALA A 58 -3.78 -15.53 2.67
C ALA A 58 -4.37 -16.90 2.30
N ASN A 59 -5.03 -16.97 1.15
CA ASN A 59 -5.61 -18.20 0.62
C ASN A 59 -4.81 -18.69 -0.59
N ARG A 60 -4.57 -20.00 -0.65
CA ARG A 60 -3.91 -20.72 -1.76
C ARG A 60 -2.70 -19.98 -2.35
N VAL A 61 -1.72 -19.62 -1.52
CA VAL A 61 -0.47 -19.02 -1.99
C VAL A 61 0.32 -20.06 -2.79
N GLN A 62 0.58 -19.76 -4.06
CA GLN A 62 1.23 -20.65 -5.02
C GLN A 62 2.58 -20.13 -5.50
N GLY A 63 3.61 -20.96 -5.36
CA GLY A 63 4.94 -20.67 -5.87
C GLY A 63 5.65 -19.53 -5.17
N HIS A 64 6.85 -19.24 -5.64
CA HIS A 64 7.77 -18.32 -4.96
C HIS A 64 7.30 -16.85 -5.02
N VAL A 65 6.78 -16.41 -6.17
CA VAL A 65 6.42 -15.00 -6.38
C VAL A 65 5.29 -14.57 -5.45
N GLN A 66 4.22 -15.36 -5.33
CA GLN A 66 3.09 -15.02 -4.46
C GLN A 66 3.51 -15.00 -2.98
N SER A 67 4.35 -15.95 -2.55
CA SER A 67 4.91 -15.97 -1.20
C SER A 67 5.74 -14.71 -0.89
N ARG A 68 6.51 -14.21 -1.86
CA ARG A 68 7.26 -12.95 -1.71
C ARG A 68 6.35 -11.72 -1.63
N ILE A 69 5.24 -11.72 -2.37
CA ILE A 69 4.23 -10.65 -2.29
C ILE A 69 3.59 -10.62 -0.90
N VAL A 70 3.15 -11.78 -0.39
CA VAL A 70 2.59 -11.89 0.97
C VAL A 70 3.61 -11.41 2.01
N TYR A 71 4.85 -11.90 1.92
CA TYR A 71 5.93 -11.47 2.82
C TYR A 71 6.14 -9.94 2.78
N TYR A 72 6.20 -9.35 1.59
CA TYR A 72 6.38 -7.91 1.46
C TYR A 72 5.24 -7.13 2.12
N LEU A 73 3.99 -7.50 1.82
CA LEU A 73 2.80 -6.83 2.35
C LEU A 73 2.68 -6.92 3.87
N MET A 74 3.13 -8.03 4.48
CA MET A 74 3.15 -8.20 5.93
C MET A 74 4.21 -7.35 6.65
N ASN A 75 5.22 -6.85 5.94
CA ASN A 75 6.36 -6.12 6.53
C ASN A 75 6.32 -4.61 6.28
N ILE A 76 5.41 -4.10 5.44
CA ILE A 76 5.22 -2.67 5.24
C ILE A 76 4.26 -2.09 6.29
N HIS A 77 4.42 -0.80 6.59
CA HIS A 77 3.52 -0.08 7.50
C HIS A 77 3.41 1.39 7.08
N VAL A 78 2.27 2.01 7.41
CA VAL A 78 1.93 3.40 7.05
C VAL A 78 2.35 4.42 8.11
N THR A 79 2.96 3.98 9.22
CA THR A 79 3.45 4.89 10.27
C THR A 79 4.48 5.86 9.68
N PRO A 80 4.31 7.18 9.88
CA PRO A 80 5.27 8.18 9.44
C PRO A 80 6.67 7.87 9.97
N ARG A 81 7.67 7.86 9.08
CA ARG A 81 9.08 7.64 9.43
C ARG A 81 10.00 8.37 8.46
N THR A 82 11.22 8.63 8.90
CA THR A 82 12.27 9.24 8.08
C THR A 82 13.38 8.22 7.88
N ILE A 83 13.81 8.03 6.63
CA ILE A 83 14.93 7.15 6.27
C ILE A 83 16.07 8.04 5.80
N TYR A 84 17.20 8.03 6.53
CA TYR A 84 18.41 8.74 6.14
C TYR A 84 19.38 7.76 5.50
N LEU A 85 19.89 8.11 4.32
CA LEU A 85 20.90 7.32 3.61
C LEU A 85 22.11 8.22 3.39
N SER A 86 23.29 7.75 3.80
CA SER A 86 24.56 8.41 3.54
C SER A 86 25.56 7.39 3.02
N ARG A 87 26.51 7.86 2.21
CA ARG A 87 27.74 7.09 1.95
C ARG A 87 28.59 7.04 3.22
N HIS A 88 29.58 6.15 3.21
CA HIS A 88 30.68 6.22 4.17
C HIS A 88 31.41 7.58 4.05
N GLY A 89 32.07 8.02 5.12
CA GLY A 89 32.94 9.21 5.07
C GLY A 89 34.10 9.03 4.08
N GLU A 90 34.71 10.13 3.63
CA GLU A 90 35.79 10.09 2.64
C GLU A 90 36.90 9.09 3.04
N SER A 91 37.26 8.21 2.10
CA SER A 91 38.28 7.18 2.30
C SER A 91 39.55 7.50 1.50
N GLN A 92 40.66 6.85 1.87
CA GLN A 92 41.91 6.92 1.11
C GLN A 92 41.77 6.41 -0.33
N LEU A 93 40.85 5.48 -0.58
CA LEU A 93 40.57 5.02 -1.94
C LEU A 93 39.83 6.09 -2.74
N ASN A 94 38.95 6.87 -2.11
CA ASN A 94 38.31 8.02 -2.77
C ASN A 94 39.35 9.06 -3.17
N LEU A 95 40.27 9.41 -2.27
CA LEU A 95 41.37 10.35 -2.54
C LEU A 95 42.28 9.88 -3.70
N ARG A 96 42.42 8.56 -3.86
CA ARG A 96 43.24 7.94 -4.92
C ARG A 96 42.45 7.62 -6.19
N GLY A 97 41.18 7.99 -6.27
CA GLY A 97 40.30 7.67 -7.41
C GLY A 97 40.09 6.17 -7.64
N ARG A 98 40.21 5.35 -6.59
CA ARG A 98 40.06 3.89 -6.67
C ARG A 98 38.64 3.47 -6.30
N ILE A 99 38.10 2.55 -7.10
CA ILE A 99 36.83 1.87 -6.83
C ILE A 99 37.06 0.65 -5.92
N GLY A 100 36.00 0.19 -5.24
CA GLY A 100 36.04 -0.94 -4.30
C GLY A 100 35.83 -0.50 -2.87
#